data_AF-A0A8T1DSB9-F1
#
_entry.id   AF-A0A8T1DSB9-F1
#
_cell.length_a   1.000
_cell.length_b   1.000
_cell.length_c   1.000
_cell.angle_alpha   90.00
_cell.angle_beta   90.00
_cell.angle_gamma   90.00
#
_symmetry.space_group_name_H-M   'P 1'
#
loop_
_entity.id
_entity.type
_entity.pdbx_description
1 polymer ?
#
loop_
_entity_poly.entity_id
_entity_poly.type
_entity_poly.pdbx_seq_one_letter_code
_entity_poly.pdbx_strand_id
1 'polypeptide(L)'
;MTPPDRSQWKRVDVVVPAGPLGLIVSKSPTGEGHVIVDGFRPVGGSAEPGALEKHGEIGPNSLLLGVNAHDFTDAAACWSFEKIREILVSTSSAERVVRFLVPPPPPAVQFEEIAAHEGGKRFADVYTLGKELGAGTFSVVREATHKTTGERFAIKFKHVLYSRVEQIEYILLQDLKTTVRTAFYAVWK
;
A
#
# COMPACT_ATOMS: atom_id res chain seq x y z
N MET A 1 -0.91 -7.57 -22.42
CA MET A 1 -1.29 -7.62 -20.98
C MET A 1 -2.72 -7.12 -20.88
N THR A 2 -3.61 -7.87 -20.24
CA THR A 2 -4.98 -7.44 -20.00
C THR A 2 -4.97 -6.35 -18.92
N PRO A 3 -5.73 -5.24 -19.07
CA PRO A 3 -5.85 -4.25 -18.00
C PRO A 3 -6.34 -4.92 -16.71
N PRO A 4 -5.84 -4.52 -15.53
CA PRO A 4 -6.35 -5.04 -14.27
C PRO A 4 -7.86 -4.77 -14.17
N ASP A 5 -8.64 -5.76 -13.74
CA ASP A 5 -10.07 -5.61 -13.50
C ASP A 5 -10.30 -4.61 -12.36
N ARG A 6 -10.96 -3.49 -12.68
CA ARG A 6 -11.27 -2.39 -11.76
C ARG A 6 -12.76 -2.31 -11.43
N SER A 7 -13.57 -3.31 -11.80
CA SER A 7 -15.03 -3.32 -11.62
C SER A 7 -15.48 -3.17 -10.16
N GLN A 8 -14.66 -3.64 -9.21
CA GLN A 8 -14.94 -3.57 -7.77
C GLN A 8 -14.33 -2.35 -7.07
N TRP A 9 -13.65 -1.45 -7.81
CA TRP A 9 -12.97 -0.31 -7.20
C TRP A 9 -13.97 0.81 -6.90
N LYS A 10 -13.78 1.48 -5.76
CA LYS A 10 -14.67 2.54 -5.28
C LYS A 10 -14.19 3.90 -5.80
N ARG A 11 -15.10 4.73 -6.31
CA ARG A 11 -14.82 6.14 -6.55
C ARG A 11 -14.94 6.94 -5.25
N VAL A 12 -13.94 7.76 -4.95
CA VAL A 12 -13.89 8.58 -3.75
C VAL A 12 -13.51 10.01 -4.12
N ASP A 13 -14.33 10.95 -3.69
CA ASP A 13 -14.13 12.38 -3.90
C ASP A 13 -13.84 13.03 -2.55
N VAL A 14 -12.71 13.71 -2.43
CA VAL A 14 -12.26 14.31 -1.17
C VAL A 14 -12.12 15.81 -1.35
N VAL A 15 -12.82 16.57 -0.51
CA VAL A 15 -12.63 18.02 -0.38
C VAL A 15 -11.37 18.27 0.43
N VAL A 16 -10.42 18.99 -0.15
CA VAL A 16 -9.15 19.33 0.49
C VAL A 16 -8.97 20.84 0.54
N PRO A 17 -8.48 21.39 1.68
CA PRO A 17 -8.25 22.82 1.81
C PRO A 17 -7.10 23.28 0.90
N ALA A 18 -6.96 24.60 0.79
CA ALA A 18 -5.81 25.21 0.15
C ALA A 18 -4.50 24.75 0.81
N GLY A 19 -3.47 24.53 0.00
CA GLY A 19 -2.15 24.11 0.44
C GLY A 19 -1.67 22.78 -0.15
N PRO A 20 -0.56 22.24 0.38
CA PRO A 20 0.02 20.98 -0.10
C PRO A 20 -0.87 19.78 0.25
N LEU A 21 -0.98 18.84 -0.69
CA LEU A 21 -1.78 17.61 -0.51
C LEU A 21 -1.09 16.54 0.35
N GLY A 22 0.24 16.62 0.49
CA GLY A 22 1.02 15.56 1.13
C GLY A 22 0.99 14.24 0.37
N LEU A 23 0.71 14.25 -0.95
CA LEU A 23 0.56 13.03 -1.74
C LEU A 23 1.89 12.61 -2.38
N ILE A 24 2.24 11.32 -2.25
CA ILE A 24 3.34 10.68 -2.98
C ILE A 24 2.72 9.87 -4.11
N VAL A 25 3.15 10.13 -5.34
CA VAL A 25 2.60 9.50 -6.54
C VAL A 25 3.69 9.07 -7.52
N SER A 26 3.38 8.02 -8.28
CA SER A 26 4.21 7.54 -9.38
C SER A 26 3.36 7.26 -10.64
N LYS A 27 4.04 7.11 -11.78
CA LYS A 27 3.41 6.74 -13.04
C LYS A 27 3.05 5.25 -13.00
N SER A 28 1.84 4.90 -13.42
CA SER A 28 1.45 3.49 -13.53
C SER A 28 2.41 2.74 -14.48
N PRO A 29 2.96 1.59 -14.07
CA PRO A 29 3.85 0.78 -14.91
C PRO A 29 3.12 0.14 -16.09
N THR A 30 1.77 0.11 -16.08
CA THR A 30 0.96 -0.47 -17.17
C THR A 30 0.80 0.45 -18.39
N GLY A 31 1.37 1.66 -18.38
CA GLY A 31 1.49 2.51 -19.58
C GLY A 31 0.27 3.38 -19.91
N GLU A 32 -0.83 3.29 -19.16
CA GLU A 32 -2.09 4.01 -19.43
C GLU A 32 -2.05 5.52 -19.05
N GLY A 33 -0.89 6.10 -18.76
CA GLY A 33 -0.77 7.51 -18.34
C GLY A 33 -1.36 7.81 -16.96
N HIS A 34 -1.94 6.81 -16.27
CA HIS A 34 -2.51 6.98 -14.95
C HIS A 34 -1.46 7.21 -13.88
N VAL A 35 -1.89 7.93 -12.84
CA VAL A 35 -1.07 8.26 -11.67
C VAL A 35 -1.57 7.44 -10.49
N ILE A 36 -0.65 6.72 -9.86
CA ILE A 36 -0.94 5.88 -8.69
C ILE A 36 -0.43 6.56 -7.41
N VAL A 37 -1.18 6.37 -6.33
CA VAL A 37 -0.77 6.78 -4.99
C VAL A 37 0.20 5.76 -4.42
N ASP A 38 1.39 6.21 -4.03
CA ASP A 38 2.38 5.38 -3.33
C ASP A 38 2.24 5.53 -1.81
N GLY A 39 1.74 6.68 -1.35
CA GLY A 39 1.52 6.98 0.06
C GLY A 39 1.37 8.47 0.32
N PHE A 40 1.60 8.85 1.57
CA PHE A 40 1.49 10.22 2.04
C PHE A 40 2.78 10.71 2.69
N ARG A 41 2.97 12.02 2.67
CA ARG A 41 4.00 12.73 3.41
C ARG A 41 3.34 13.81 4.27
N PRO A 42 3.93 14.13 5.43
CA PRO A 42 3.44 15.20 6.27
C PRO A 42 3.34 16.55 5.54
N VAL A 43 2.40 17.37 5.97
CA VAL A 43 2.17 18.72 5.44
C VAL A 43 2.36 19.77 6.54
N GLY A 44 2.82 20.97 6.15
CA GLY A 44 3.08 22.06 7.09
C GLY A 44 4.37 21.88 7.91
N GLY A 45 4.61 22.80 8.85
CA GLY A 45 5.84 22.84 9.66
C GLY A 45 5.87 21.85 10.83
N SER A 46 4.73 21.27 11.20
CA SER A 46 4.57 20.41 12.39
C SER A 46 4.50 18.91 12.09
N ALA A 47 4.86 18.49 10.87
CA ALA A 47 4.80 17.09 10.44
C ALA A 47 3.41 16.43 10.61
N GLU A 48 2.34 17.20 10.41
CA GLU A 48 0.96 16.73 10.52
C GLU A 48 0.51 15.96 9.27
N PRO A 49 -0.36 14.95 9.41
CA PRO A 49 -1.03 14.30 8.28
C PRO A 49 -1.87 15.28 7.46
N GLY A 50 -1.81 15.14 6.13
CA GLY A 50 -2.60 15.95 5.20
C GLY A 50 -4.09 15.58 5.18
N ALA A 51 -4.91 16.40 4.53
CA ALA A 51 -6.36 16.16 4.45
C ALA A 51 -6.71 14.82 3.77
N LEU A 52 -5.96 14.44 2.73
CA LEU A 52 -6.14 13.15 2.05
C LEU A 52 -5.80 11.95 2.94
N GLU A 53 -4.74 12.06 3.73
CA GLU A 53 -4.33 11.03 4.68
C GLU A 53 -5.34 10.91 5.83
N LYS A 54 -5.83 12.05 6.34
CA LYS A 54 -6.86 12.12 7.39
C LYS A 54 -8.21 11.56 6.95
N HIS A 55 -8.51 11.54 5.64
CA HIS A 55 -9.74 10.93 5.11
C HIS A 55 -9.77 9.40 5.28
N GLY A 56 -8.60 8.74 5.32
CA GLY A 56 -8.48 7.31 5.64
C GLY A 56 -8.91 6.32 4.55
N GLU A 57 -9.76 6.71 3.60
CA GLU A 57 -10.16 5.82 2.49
C GLU A 57 -9.12 5.73 1.38
N ILE A 58 -8.29 6.77 1.20
CA ILE A 58 -7.29 6.80 0.13
C ILE A 58 -6.04 6.07 0.61
N GLY A 59 -5.65 5.02 -0.10
CA GLY A 59 -4.47 4.23 0.23
C GLY A 59 -3.55 4.01 -0.96
N PRO A 60 -2.40 3.35 -0.75
CA PRO A 60 -1.51 2.94 -1.82
C PRO A 60 -2.24 2.16 -2.92
N ASN A 61 -1.79 2.30 -4.17
CA ASN A 61 -2.40 1.78 -5.40
C ASN A 61 -3.74 2.41 -5.80
N SER A 62 -4.24 3.41 -5.07
CA SER A 62 -5.36 4.22 -5.55
C SER A 62 -4.94 4.98 -6.81
N LEU A 63 -5.85 5.10 -7.78
CA LEU A 63 -5.62 5.90 -8.99
C LEU A 63 -6.14 7.31 -8.77
N LEU A 64 -5.33 8.29 -9.12
CA LEU A 64 -5.75 9.69 -9.17
C LEU A 64 -6.55 9.93 -10.46
N LEU A 65 -7.85 10.20 -10.32
CA LEU A 65 -8.75 10.42 -11.44
C LEU A 65 -8.79 11.88 -11.89
N GLY A 66 -8.58 12.83 -10.97
CA GLY A 66 -8.73 14.23 -11.32
C GLY A 66 -8.76 15.18 -10.15
N VAL A 67 -8.80 16.47 -10.46
CA VAL A 67 -9.00 17.54 -9.49
C VAL A 67 -9.92 18.61 -10.07
N ASN A 68 -10.94 19.02 -9.32
CA ASN A 68 -11.95 19.98 -9.76
C ASN A 68 -12.56 19.57 -11.11
N ALA A 69 -12.46 20.43 -12.13
CA ALA A 69 -12.94 20.17 -13.48
C ALA A 69 -11.97 19.33 -14.34
N HIS A 70 -10.73 19.11 -13.90
CA HIS A 70 -9.73 18.37 -14.67
C HIS A 70 -9.88 16.86 -14.44
N ASP A 71 -10.32 16.15 -15.46
CA ASP A 71 -10.39 14.69 -15.51
C ASP A 71 -9.10 14.13 -16.15
N PHE A 72 -8.24 13.50 -15.35
CA PHE A 72 -6.96 12.93 -15.78
C PHE A 72 -7.12 11.58 -16.48
N THR A 73 -8.34 11.05 -16.59
CA THR A 73 -8.63 9.82 -17.34
C THR A 73 -9.10 10.07 -18.76
N ASP A 74 -9.35 11.33 -19.14
CA ASP A 74 -9.71 11.69 -20.50
C ASP A 74 -8.54 11.42 -21.48
N ALA A 75 -8.71 10.40 -22.30
CA ALA A 75 -7.73 9.99 -23.30
C ALA A 75 -7.52 11.06 -24.40
N ALA A 76 -8.53 11.90 -24.68
CA ALA A 76 -8.41 12.95 -25.69
C ALA A 76 -7.50 14.10 -25.24
N ALA A 77 -7.39 14.31 -23.92
CA ALA A 77 -6.61 15.39 -23.32
C ALA A 77 -5.09 15.10 -23.22
N CYS A 78 -4.65 13.88 -23.59
CA CYS A 78 -3.25 13.44 -23.62
C CYS A 78 -2.48 13.83 -22.36
N TRP A 79 -2.95 13.39 -21.18
CA TRP A 79 -2.34 13.74 -19.90
C TRP A 79 -0.94 13.14 -19.74
N SER A 80 0.03 14.00 -19.45
CA SER A 80 1.35 13.60 -18.96
C SER A 80 1.43 13.76 -17.44
N PHE A 81 2.39 13.06 -16.82
CA PHE A 81 2.63 13.15 -15.38
C PHE A 81 3.00 14.59 -14.96
N GLU A 82 3.76 15.28 -15.81
CA GLU A 82 4.19 16.66 -15.62
C GLU A 82 2.99 17.62 -15.65
N LYS A 83 2.08 17.44 -16.63
CA LYS A 83 0.87 18.25 -16.76
C LYS A 83 -0.08 18.03 -15.58
N ILE A 84 -0.23 16.79 -15.12
CA ILE A 84 -1.02 16.47 -13.92
C ILE A 84 -0.41 17.17 -12.69
N ARG A 85 0.91 17.09 -12.51
CA ARG A 85 1.60 17.76 -11.41
C ARG A 85 1.44 19.28 -11.46
N GLU A 86 1.54 19.87 -12.65
CA GLU A 86 1.33 21.31 -12.86
C GLU A 86 -0.09 21.72 -12.43
N ILE A 87 -1.13 20.99 -12.84
CA ILE A 87 -2.51 21.26 -12.44
C ILE A 87 -2.70 21.12 -10.92
N LEU A 88 -2.12 20.10 -10.28
CA LEU A 88 -2.19 19.94 -8.83
C LEU A 88 -1.51 21.10 -8.09
N VAL A 89 -0.45 21.69 -8.65
CA VAL A 89 0.23 22.86 -8.09
C VAL A 89 -0.56 24.15 -8.36
N SER A 90 -1.02 24.38 -9.59
CA SER A 90 -1.73 25.61 -9.97
C SER A 90 -3.05 25.77 -9.24
N THR A 91 -3.72 24.67 -8.90
CA THR A 91 -4.97 24.67 -8.13
C THR A 91 -4.75 24.73 -6.62
N SER A 92 -3.51 24.68 -6.13
CA SER A 92 -3.21 24.52 -4.69
C SER A 92 -3.56 25.69 -3.80
N SER A 93 -3.77 26.89 -4.36
CA SER A 93 -4.15 28.09 -3.60
C SER A 93 -5.62 28.12 -3.19
N ALA A 94 -6.43 27.17 -3.66
CA ALA A 94 -7.85 27.09 -3.38
C ALA A 94 -8.24 25.74 -2.78
N GLU A 95 -9.44 25.68 -2.21
CA GLU A 95 -10.10 24.41 -1.92
C GLU A 95 -10.31 23.62 -3.21
N ARG A 96 -10.15 22.30 -3.12
CA ARG A 96 -10.25 21.41 -4.28
C ARG A 96 -11.04 20.16 -3.95
N VAL A 97 -11.70 19.61 -4.96
CA VAL A 97 -12.23 18.26 -4.93
C VAL A 97 -11.26 17.36 -5.68
N VAL A 98 -10.56 16.48 -4.97
CA VAL A 98 -9.63 15.51 -5.55
C VAL A 98 -10.32 14.16 -5.63
N ARG A 99 -10.27 13.54 -6.81
CA ARG A 99 -11.05 12.36 -7.15
C ARG A 99 -10.15 11.15 -7.34
N PHE A 100 -10.53 10.02 -6.76
CA PHE A 100 -9.75 8.79 -6.75
C PHE A 100 -10.59 7.58 -7.15
N LEU A 101 -9.92 6.58 -7.72
CA LEU A 101 -10.44 5.22 -7.80
C LEU A 101 -9.61 4.36 -6.84
N VAL A 102 -10.25 3.94 -5.77
CA VAL A 102 -9.65 3.24 -4.65
C VAL A 102 -9.88 1.74 -4.83
N PRO A 103 -8.83 0.91 -4.78
CA PRO A 103 -9.01 -0.54 -4.81
C PRO A 103 -9.86 -0.99 -3.62
N PRO A 104 -10.65 -2.07 -3.76
CA PRO A 104 -11.34 -2.63 -2.61
C PRO A 104 -10.31 -2.89 -1.51
N PRO A 105 -10.63 -2.59 -0.23
CA PRO A 105 -9.79 -2.99 0.87
C PRO A 105 -9.52 -4.50 0.72
N PRO A 106 -8.28 -4.96 0.96
CA PRO A 106 -8.01 -6.39 0.99
C PRO A 106 -9.09 -7.06 1.85
N PRO A 107 -9.72 -8.15 1.38
CA PRO A 107 -10.76 -8.83 2.15
C PRO A 107 -10.27 -8.99 3.59
N ALA A 108 -11.08 -8.53 4.55
CA ALA A 108 -10.79 -8.75 5.96
C ALA A 108 -10.76 -10.27 6.17
N VAL A 109 -9.56 -10.85 6.19
CA VAL A 109 -9.39 -12.24 6.55
C VAL A 109 -9.77 -12.31 8.02
N GLN A 110 -10.80 -13.10 8.34
CA GLN A 110 -11.15 -13.42 9.72
C GLN A 110 -10.00 -14.24 10.31
N PHE A 111 -9.04 -13.55 10.92
CA PHE A 111 -7.85 -14.14 11.53
C PHE A 111 -8.17 -14.83 12.85
N GLU A 112 -9.42 -14.74 13.35
CA GLU A 112 -9.81 -15.32 14.62
C GLU A 112 -9.49 -16.82 14.72
N GLU A 113 -9.51 -17.57 13.61
CA GLU A 113 -9.32 -19.03 13.66
C GLU A 113 -7.83 -19.47 13.71
N ILE A 114 -6.89 -18.64 13.24
CA ILE A 114 -5.43 -18.92 13.33
C ILE A 114 -4.82 -18.25 14.56
N ALA A 115 -5.31 -17.06 14.93
CA ALA A 115 -4.89 -16.34 16.15
C ALA A 115 -5.30 -17.08 17.43
N ALA A 116 -6.48 -17.73 17.42
CA ALA A 116 -6.99 -18.45 18.59
C ALA A 116 -6.17 -19.70 18.94
N HIS A 117 -5.39 -20.25 18.01
CA HIS A 117 -4.76 -21.55 18.23
C HIS A 117 -3.37 -21.52 18.85
N GLU A 118 -2.62 -20.42 18.85
CA GLU A 118 -1.22 -20.42 19.32
C GLU A 118 -0.75 -19.13 19.99
N GLY A 119 -1.57 -18.56 20.87
CA GLY A 119 -1.16 -17.45 21.75
C GLY A 119 0.07 -17.81 22.58
N GLY A 120 1.25 -17.33 22.18
CA GLY A 120 2.49 -17.36 22.96
C GLY A 120 3.68 -18.14 22.40
N LYS A 121 3.57 -18.79 21.23
CA LYS A 121 4.71 -19.52 20.62
C LYS A 121 5.59 -18.59 19.78
N ARG A 122 6.91 -18.84 19.76
CA ARG A 122 7.83 -18.07 18.91
C ARG A 122 7.65 -18.51 17.47
N PHE A 123 7.92 -17.62 16.53
CA PHE A 123 7.87 -17.93 15.10
C PHE A 123 8.66 -19.20 14.74
N ALA A 124 9.86 -19.35 15.31
CA ALA A 124 10.71 -20.53 15.08
C ALA A 124 10.13 -21.84 15.64
N ASP A 125 9.19 -21.78 16.58
CA ASP A 125 8.52 -22.97 17.12
C ASP A 125 7.45 -23.49 16.16
N VAL A 126 6.89 -22.60 15.34
CA VAL A 126 5.71 -22.83 14.52
C VAL A 126 6.06 -23.01 13.04
N TYR A 127 7.13 -22.35 12.58
CA TYR A 127 7.53 -22.31 11.17
C TYR A 127 9.00 -22.70 10.97
N THR A 128 9.28 -23.31 9.82
CA THR A 128 10.64 -23.59 9.33
C THR A 128 10.95 -22.66 8.16
N LEU A 129 11.98 -21.82 8.29
CA LEU A 129 12.40 -20.93 7.20
C LEU A 129 13.07 -21.70 6.07
N GLY A 130 12.59 -21.47 4.85
CA GLY A 130 13.13 -21.95 3.60
C GLY A 130 14.02 -20.93 2.90
N LYS A 131 14.17 -21.10 1.59
CA LYS A 131 15.04 -20.27 0.74
C LYS A 131 14.54 -18.82 0.62
N GLU A 132 15.43 -17.92 0.23
CA GLU A 132 15.03 -16.59 -0.21
C GLU A 132 14.23 -16.66 -1.51
N LEU A 133 13.14 -15.89 -1.57
CA LEU A 133 12.27 -15.75 -2.72
C LEU A 133 12.50 -14.42 -3.45
N GLY A 134 12.98 -13.40 -2.74
CA GLY A 134 13.43 -12.15 -3.34
C GLY A 134 13.85 -11.12 -2.30
N ALA A 135 14.76 -10.22 -2.68
CA ALA A 135 15.21 -9.11 -1.86
C ALA A 135 14.89 -7.77 -2.53
N GLY A 136 14.50 -6.79 -1.72
CA GLY A 136 14.37 -5.39 -2.10
C GLY A 136 15.16 -4.51 -1.13
N THR A 137 15.29 -3.21 -1.44
CA THR A 137 16.13 -2.26 -0.70
C THR A 137 15.90 -2.23 0.81
N PHE A 138 14.67 -2.54 1.26
CA PHE A 138 14.28 -2.46 2.67
C PHE A 138 13.70 -3.77 3.20
N SER A 139 13.78 -4.86 2.43
CA SER A 139 13.19 -6.12 2.86
C SER A 139 13.72 -7.35 2.15
N VAL A 140 13.79 -8.47 2.86
CA VAL A 140 14.02 -9.79 2.27
C VAL A 140 12.73 -10.59 2.40
N VAL A 141 12.39 -11.35 1.36
CA VAL A 141 11.25 -12.29 1.37
C VAL A 141 11.80 -13.71 1.32
N ARG A 142 11.40 -14.59 2.23
CA ARG A 142 11.81 -16.02 2.25
C ARG A 142 10.62 -16.95 2.31
N GLU A 143 10.78 -18.16 1.80
CA GLU A 143 9.82 -19.24 2.03
C GLU A 143 9.79 -19.63 3.51
N ALA A 144 8.65 -20.09 4.01
CA ALA A 144 8.49 -20.67 5.32
C ALA A 144 7.43 -21.75 5.30
N THR A 145 7.68 -22.85 5.99
CA THR A 145 6.76 -23.99 6.07
C THR A 145 6.17 -24.06 7.47
N HIS A 146 4.85 -24.04 7.59
CA HIS A 146 4.17 -24.31 8.85
C HIS A 146 4.43 -25.76 9.25
N LYS A 147 5.02 -25.97 10.43
CA LYS A 147 5.49 -27.30 10.84
C LYS A 147 4.36 -28.31 10.98
N THR A 148 3.19 -27.86 11.43
CA THR A 148 2.03 -28.73 11.69
C THR A 148 1.25 -29.07 10.41
N THR A 149 0.96 -28.07 9.57
CA THR A 149 0.13 -28.27 8.37
C THR A 149 0.94 -28.59 7.11
N GLY A 150 2.26 -28.35 7.13
CA GLY A 150 3.13 -28.48 5.96
C GLY A 150 2.90 -27.41 4.89
N GLU A 151 2.05 -26.41 5.17
CA GLU A 151 1.74 -25.33 4.25
C GLU A 151 2.90 -24.37 4.11
N ARG A 152 3.07 -23.84 2.89
CA ARG A 152 4.22 -23.02 2.53
C ARG A 152 3.80 -21.59 2.27
N PHE A 153 4.54 -20.68 2.87
CA PHE A 153 4.29 -19.25 2.90
C PHE A 153 5.54 -18.49 2.42
N ALA A 154 5.38 -17.28 1.93
CA ALA A 154 6.44 -16.30 1.79
C ALA A 154 6.37 -15.33 2.98
N ILE A 155 7.52 -15.06 3.58
CA ILE A 155 7.71 -14.21 4.74
C ILE A 155 8.54 -13.01 4.35
N LYS A 156 7.97 -11.81 4.51
CA LYS A 156 8.72 -10.56 4.35
C LYS A 156 9.32 -10.11 5.68
N PHE A 157 10.64 -9.94 5.69
CA PHE A 157 11.43 -9.32 6.74
C PHE A 157 11.68 -7.86 6.36
N LYS A 158 11.45 -6.90 7.26
CA LYS A 158 11.90 -5.51 7.06
C LYS A 158 13.29 -5.33 7.69
N HIS A 159 14.20 -4.66 7.00
CA HIS A 159 15.48 -4.27 7.60
C HIS A 159 15.24 -3.15 8.61
N VAL A 160 15.37 -3.44 9.91
CA VAL A 160 15.44 -2.41 10.93
C VAL A 160 16.88 -1.88 10.93
N LEU A 161 17.09 -0.72 10.33
CA LEU A 161 18.35 0.03 10.42
C LEU A 161 18.42 0.67 11.81
N TYR A 162 18.96 -0.02 12.81
CA TYR A 162 19.76 0.59 13.86
C TYR A 162 20.69 -0.47 14.45
N SER A 163 21.93 -0.06 14.65
CA SER A 163 23.02 -0.84 15.23
C SER A 163 22.60 -1.57 16.50
N ARG A 164 22.93 -2.88 16.56
CA ARG A 164 22.79 -3.83 17.67
C ARG A 164 21.40 -4.47 17.87
N VAL A 165 21.39 -5.78 17.58
CA VAL A 165 20.57 -6.86 18.14
C VAL A 165 19.12 -6.96 17.64
N GLU A 166 18.92 -7.96 16.76
CA GLU A 166 17.77 -8.87 16.69
C GLU A 166 16.35 -8.33 16.96
N GLN A 167 15.89 -7.31 16.22
CA GLN A 167 14.46 -6.99 16.16
C GLN A 167 13.88 -7.28 14.76
N ILE A 168 13.13 -8.39 14.67
CA ILE A 168 12.23 -8.67 13.54
C ILE A 168 10.89 -8.03 13.88
N GLU A 169 10.70 -6.78 13.50
CA GLU A 169 9.40 -6.13 13.59
C GLU A 169 8.58 -6.46 12.32
N TYR A 170 7.54 -7.27 12.51
CA TYR A 170 6.52 -7.69 11.54
C TYR A 170 6.97 -8.67 10.45
N ILE A 171 6.53 -9.93 10.58
CA ILE A 171 6.55 -10.93 9.50
C ILE A 171 5.20 -10.87 8.77
N LEU A 172 5.27 -10.65 7.46
CA LEU A 172 4.14 -10.80 6.55
C LEU A 172 4.16 -12.19 5.92
N LEU A 173 3.20 -13.06 6.25
CA LEU A 173 3.02 -14.37 5.63
C LEU A 173 2.11 -14.25 4.38
N GLN A 174 2.54 -14.77 3.25
CA GLN A 174 1.78 -14.87 2.00
C GLN A 174 1.71 -16.33 1.57
N ASP A 175 0.54 -16.88 1.27
CA ASP A 175 0.43 -18.25 0.75
C ASP A 175 1.05 -18.35 -0.67
N LEU A 176 1.92 -19.34 -0.88
CA LEU A 176 2.55 -19.58 -2.19
C LEU A 176 1.59 -20.19 -3.23
N LYS A 177 0.40 -20.68 -2.81
CA LYS A 177 -0.58 -21.31 -3.70
C LYS A 177 -1.62 -20.34 -4.27
N THR A 178 -1.77 -19.13 -3.73
CA THR A 178 -2.91 -18.25 -4.06
C THR A 178 -2.52 -16.78 -4.17
N THR A 179 -3.00 -16.08 -5.21
CA THR A 179 -2.82 -14.63 -5.43
C THR A 179 -3.18 -13.79 -4.19
N VAL A 180 -2.21 -12.97 -3.77
CA VAL A 180 -2.22 -11.86 -2.80
C VAL A 180 -3.14 -12.04 -1.58
N ARG A 181 -2.56 -12.49 -0.46
CA ARG A 181 -3.17 -12.46 0.88
C ARG A 181 -2.12 -12.02 1.91
N THR A 182 -2.45 -11.05 2.75
CA THR A 182 -1.54 -10.41 3.73
C THR A 182 -1.88 -10.94 5.12
N ALA A 183 -0.96 -11.62 5.82
CA ALA A 183 -1.11 -11.98 7.24
C ALA A 183 0.05 -11.42 8.07
N PHE A 184 -0.21 -10.86 9.26
CA PHE A 184 0.78 -10.26 10.16
C PHE A 184 0.96 -11.09 11.44
N TYR A 185 2.19 -11.51 11.79
CA TYR A 185 2.57 -11.86 13.18
C TYR A 185 4.08 -11.75 13.41
N ALA A 186 4.50 -11.03 14.46
CA ALA A 186 5.47 -11.51 15.46
C ALA A 186 5.59 -10.47 16.60
N VAL A 187 5.28 -10.88 17.83
CA VAL A 187 5.58 -10.16 19.08
C VAL A 187 6.90 -10.70 19.62
N TRP A 188 7.80 -9.81 20.03
CA TRP A 188 9.00 -10.15 20.79
C TRP A 188 8.84 -9.61 22.22
N LYS A 189 9.05 -10.47 23.22
CA LYS A 189 9.32 -10.05 24.60
C LYS A 189 10.80 -10.29 24.86
#